data_AF-A0A0A8WNE3-F1
#
_entry.id   AF-A0A0A8WNE3-F1
#
_cell.length_a   1.000
_cell.length_b   1.000
_cell.length_c   1.000
_cell.angle_alpha   90.00
_cell.angle_beta   90.00
_cell.angle_gamma   90.00
#
_symmetry.space_group_name_H-M   'P 1'
#
loop_
_entity.id
_entity.type
_entity.pdbx_description
1 polymer ?
#
loop_
_entity_poly.entity_id
_entity_poly.type
_entity_poly.pdbx_seq_one_letter_code
_entity_poly.pdbx_strand_id
1 'polypeptide(L)'
;MGCQKARFLTFFWINSCKKNRIATENLQIVDISHTEIADALKRGDIDAFAGSDFAYLKGKRVISNAQRIVFTEPGLTNHAACLVVRRDWLAANRGTAQKVLKALLKAEKEFNLHPEELTSMLAGKLDIKKSDLEKILAEQHNGVMLDQVLLLALEDEARWMRETGMVKGAPLPNYLHFMDQSVLRSVDPTAVKLK
;
A
#
# COMPACT_ATOMS: atom_id res chain seq x y z
N MET A 1 19.42 -17.91 3.06
CA MET A 1 19.58 -16.51 2.60
C MET A 1 18.18 -15.93 2.41
N GLY A 2 17.62 -15.31 3.45
CA GLY A 2 16.24 -14.83 3.46
C GLY A 2 16.22 -13.31 3.59
N CYS A 3 15.80 -12.61 2.55
CA CYS A 3 15.50 -11.18 2.63
C CYS A 3 14.01 -11.06 2.95
N GLN A 4 13.67 -10.88 4.22
CA GLN A 4 12.31 -10.55 4.70
C GLN A 4 12.41 -9.44 5.76
N LYS A 5 12.99 -8.29 5.38
CA LYS A 5 12.97 -7.05 6.18
C LYS A 5 12.34 -5.86 5.43
N ALA A 6 11.94 -6.06 4.16
CA ALA A 6 11.38 -5.02 3.31
C ALA A 6 9.86 -5.20 3.18
N ARG A 7 9.11 -4.88 4.24
CA ARG A 7 7.67 -4.67 4.14
C ARG A 7 7.40 -3.17 4.23
N PHE A 8 6.50 -2.66 3.39
CA PHE A 8 6.02 -1.27 3.43
C PHE A 8 5.63 -0.81 4.85
N LEU A 9 5.10 -1.71 5.68
CA LEU A 9 4.72 -1.41 7.06
C LEU A 9 5.93 -1.10 7.97
N THR A 10 7.09 -1.70 7.69
CA THR A 10 8.35 -1.36 8.37
C THR A 10 8.81 0.04 7.97
N PHE A 11 8.64 0.42 6.70
CA PHE A 11 8.94 1.77 6.23
C PHE A 11 8.04 2.81 6.91
N PHE A 12 6.73 2.57 6.96
CA PHE A 12 5.78 3.41 7.71
C PHE A 12 6.18 3.54 9.19
N TRP A 13 6.44 2.43 9.87
CA TRP A 13 6.80 2.45 11.30
C TRP A 13 8.06 3.29 11.55
N ILE A 14 9.12 3.07 10.77
CA ILE A 14 10.38 3.81 10.96
C ILE A 14 10.18 5.31 10.71
N ASN A 15 9.41 5.69 9.69
CA ASN A 15 9.10 7.10 9.44
C ASN A 15 8.26 7.70 10.57
N SER A 16 7.32 6.94 11.13
CA SER A 16 6.52 7.37 12.28
C SER A 16 7.40 7.60 13.51
N CYS A 17 8.34 6.69 13.79
CA CYS A 17 9.30 6.87 14.88
C CYS A 17 10.19 8.10 14.67
N LYS A 18 10.72 8.30 13.46
CA LYS A 18 11.53 9.48 13.11
C LYS A 18 10.76 10.78 13.33
N LYS A 19 9.52 10.87 12.83
CA LYS A 19 8.64 12.04 12.99
C LYS A 19 8.38 12.35 14.47
N ASN A 20 8.08 11.31 15.25
CA ASN A 20 7.70 11.43 16.66
C ASN A 20 8.89 11.38 17.63
N ARG A 21 10.13 11.39 17.13
CA ARG A 21 11.38 11.30 17.93
C ARG A 21 11.40 10.11 18.88
N ILE A 22 10.83 8.99 18.45
CA ILE A 22 10.85 7.72 19.19
C ILE A 22 12.17 7.03 18.88
N ALA A 23 12.96 6.78 19.92
CA ALA A 23 14.20 6.03 19.79
C ALA A 23 13.91 4.58 19.38
N THR A 24 14.51 4.12 18.28
CA THR A 24 14.28 2.78 17.73
C THR A 24 15.32 1.75 18.18
N GLU A 25 16.36 2.19 18.88
CA GLU A 25 17.50 1.39 19.33
C GLU A 25 17.14 0.28 20.32
N ASN A 26 16.03 0.43 21.05
CA ASN A 26 15.53 -0.57 21.99
C ASN A 26 14.29 -1.33 21.46
N LEU A 27 13.97 -1.19 20.17
CA LEU A 27 12.82 -1.89 19.58
C LEU A 27 13.24 -3.23 19.01
N GLN A 28 12.56 -4.29 19.43
CA GLN A 28 12.63 -5.59 18.78
C GLN A 28 11.59 -5.66 17.65
N ILE A 29 12.05 -5.55 16.41
CA ILE A 29 11.18 -5.73 15.23
C ILE A 29 11.06 -7.23 14.95
N VAL A 30 9.85 -7.77 15.11
CA VAL A 30 9.49 -9.13 14.70
C VAL A 30 8.72 -9.12 13.38
N ASP A 31 9.00 -10.08 12.50
CA ASP A 31 8.16 -10.30 11.33
C ASP A 31 6.98 -11.20 11.72
N ILE A 32 5.76 -10.72 11.44
CA ILE A 32 4.53 -11.43 11.76
C ILE A 32 3.58 -11.39 10.55
N SER A 33 2.90 -12.49 10.27
CA SER A 33 1.86 -12.50 9.24
C SER A 33 0.64 -11.68 9.68
N HIS A 34 -0.04 -11.03 8.73
CA HIS A 34 -1.30 -10.33 9.01
C HIS A 34 -2.38 -11.22 9.64
N THR A 35 -2.30 -12.54 9.45
CA THR A 35 -3.22 -13.51 10.04
C THR A 35 -2.92 -13.81 11.51
N GLU A 36 -1.67 -13.59 11.95
CA GLU A 36 -1.19 -13.97 13.29
C GLU A 36 -1.22 -12.80 14.28
N ILE A 37 -1.32 -11.55 13.81
CA ILE A 37 -1.31 -10.33 14.64
C ILE A 37 -2.27 -10.45 15.82
N ALA A 38 -3.50 -10.90 15.58
CA ALA A 38 -4.51 -10.98 16.62
C ALA A 38 -4.15 -11.97 17.73
N ASP A 39 -3.59 -13.12 17.37
CA ASP A 39 -3.22 -14.16 18.34
C ASP A 39 -1.90 -13.82 19.05
N ALA A 40 -0.95 -13.21 18.36
CA ALA A 40 0.29 -12.71 18.98
C ALA A 40 0.02 -11.61 20.01
N LEU A 41 -0.90 -10.68 19.73
CA LEU A 41 -1.33 -9.68 20.71
C LEU A 41 -2.00 -10.34 21.93
N LYS A 42 -2.84 -11.36 21.73
CA LYS A 42 -3.48 -12.09 22.83
C LYS A 42 -2.49 -12.86 23.70
N ARG A 43 -1.47 -13.47 23.09
CA ARG A 43 -0.44 -14.23 23.81
C ARG A 43 0.61 -13.34 24.49
N GLY A 44 0.69 -12.07 24.09
CA GLY A 44 1.74 -11.15 24.55
C GLY A 44 3.08 -11.36 23.83
N ASP A 45 3.06 -11.98 22.64
CA ASP A 45 4.27 -12.16 21.82
C ASP A 45 4.72 -10.82 21.21
N ILE A 46 3.79 -9.86 21.08
CA ILE A 46 4.04 -8.49 20.60
C ILE A 46 3.24 -7.48 21.45
N ASP A 47 3.85 -6.32 21.71
CA ASP A 47 3.18 -5.21 22.43
C ASP A 47 2.42 -4.27 21.47
N ALA A 48 2.86 -4.20 20.22
CA ALA A 48 2.32 -3.32 19.20
C ALA A 48 2.55 -3.88 17.79
N PHE A 49 1.78 -3.37 16.81
CA PHE A 49 2.01 -3.65 15.39
C PHE A 49 1.78 -2.40 14.55
N ALA A 50 2.52 -2.29 13.44
CA ALA A 50 2.20 -1.39 12.35
C ALA A 50 1.50 -2.18 11.25
N GLY A 51 0.36 -1.71 10.75
CA GLY A 51 -0.50 -2.45 9.83
C GLY A 51 -1.34 -1.55 8.93
N SER A 52 -1.85 -2.14 7.84
CA SER A 52 -2.88 -1.48 7.01
C SER A 52 -4.21 -1.38 7.76
N ASP A 53 -5.17 -0.64 7.20
CA ASP A 53 -6.52 -0.52 7.76
C ASP A 53 -7.17 -1.89 8.00
N PHE A 54 -6.99 -2.82 7.07
CA PHE A 54 -7.50 -4.19 7.21
C PHE A 54 -6.86 -4.96 8.37
N ALA A 55 -5.55 -4.77 8.60
CA ALA A 55 -4.87 -5.35 9.75
C ALA A 55 -5.38 -4.73 11.06
N TYR A 56 -5.60 -3.42 11.07
CA TYR A 56 -6.22 -2.72 12.20
C TYR A 56 -7.64 -3.23 12.51
N LEU A 57 -8.48 -3.45 11.49
CA LEU A 57 -9.83 -4.00 11.66
C LEU A 57 -9.83 -5.40 12.31
N LYS A 58 -8.78 -6.21 12.07
CA LYS A 58 -8.61 -7.51 12.73
C LYS A 58 -8.09 -7.36 14.16
N GLY A 59 -7.04 -6.55 14.36
CA GLY A 59 -6.45 -6.30 15.68
C GLY A 59 -7.44 -5.69 16.67
N LYS A 60 -8.30 -4.76 16.22
CA LYS A 60 -9.30 -4.13 17.11
C LYS A 60 -10.38 -5.09 17.64
N ARG A 61 -10.55 -6.28 17.04
CA ARG A 61 -11.51 -7.29 17.52
C ARG A 61 -11.02 -8.00 18.78
N VAL A 62 -9.71 -7.95 19.07
CA VAL A 62 -9.09 -8.72 20.15
C VAL A 62 -8.54 -7.88 21.30
N ILE A 63 -8.43 -6.56 21.11
CA ILE A 63 -8.03 -5.60 22.15
C ILE A 63 -9.20 -4.67 22.44
N SER A 64 -9.54 -4.50 23.71
CA SER A 64 -10.60 -3.58 24.12
C SER A 64 -10.23 -2.12 23.81
N ASN A 65 -11.23 -1.26 23.59
CA ASN A 65 -10.98 0.17 23.32
C ASN A 65 -10.19 0.86 24.45
N ALA A 66 -10.38 0.44 25.71
CA ALA A 66 -9.69 1.02 26.86
C ALA A 66 -8.19 0.68 26.92
N GLN A 67 -7.77 -0.39 26.25
CA GLN A 67 -6.39 -0.88 26.25
C GLN A 67 -5.65 -0.55 24.94
N ARG A 68 -6.25 0.26 24.06
CA ARG A 68 -5.72 0.52 22.73
C ARG A 68 -5.37 1.98 22.54
N ILE A 69 -4.14 2.22 22.10
CA ILE A 69 -3.69 3.50 21.54
C ILE A 69 -3.49 3.28 20.04
N VAL A 70 -4.08 4.15 19.21
CA VAL A 70 -3.96 4.10 17.75
C VAL A 70 -3.23 5.35 17.28
N PHE A 71 -2.12 5.15 16.58
CA PHE A 71 -1.38 6.23 15.94
C PHE A 71 -1.67 6.18 14.44
N THR A 72 -2.14 7.29 13.88
CA THR A 72 -2.31 7.47 12.44
C THR A 72 -1.52 8.68 11.99
N GLU A 73 -0.88 8.57 10.83
CA GLU A 73 -0.06 9.63 10.25
C GLU A 73 -0.44 9.78 8.76
N PRO A 74 -1.58 10.42 8.46
CA PRO A 74 -2.04 10.59 7.09
C PRO A 74 -0.98 11.30 6.23
N GLY A 75 -0.68 10.74 5.06
CA GLY A 75 0.30 11.28 4.11
C GLY A 75 1.77 11.06 4.48
N LEU A 76 2.09 10.36 5.58
CA LEU A 76 3.47 10.07 5.96
C LEU A 76 4.16 9.11 4.97
N THR A 77 3.42 8.13 4.47
CA THR A 77 3.87 7.22 3.42
C THR A 77 2.76 7.04 2.41
N ASN A 78 3.09 7.19 1.12
CA ASN A 78 2.17 6.90 0.04
C ASN A 78 2.40 5.48 -0.46
N HIS A 79 1.32 4.74 -0.66
CA HIS A 79 1.36 3.39 -1.20
C HIS A 79 0.41 3.29 -2.39
N ALA A 80 0.84 2.58 -3.42
CA ALA A 80 0.03 2.34 -4.61
C ALA A 80 0.10 0.86 -5.00
N ALA A 81 -1.04 0.31 -5.41
CA ALA A 81 -1.06 -0.98 -6.07
C ALA A 81 -0.53 -0.84 -7.50
N CYS A 82 0.65 -1.40 -7.78
CA CYS A 82 1.27 -1.32 -9.09
C CYS A 82 0.90 -2.54 -9.96
N LEU A 83 0.45 -2.30 -11.20
CA LEU A 83 0.39 -3.34 -12.22
C LEU A 83 1.76 -3.50 -12.85
N VAL A 84 2.39 -4.65 -12.63
CA VAL A 84 3.75 -4.93 -13.10
C VAL A 84 3.72 -6.08 -14.09
N VAL A 85 4.39 -5.89 -15.23
CA VAL A 85 4.53 -6.90 -16.29
C VAL A 85 5.97 -6.93 -16.80
N ARG A 86 6.38 -8.07 -17.36
CA ARG A 86 7.68 -8.15 -18.04
C ARG A 86 7.64 -7.37 -19.35
N ARG A 87 8.75 -6.72 -19.72
CA ARG A 87 8.85 -5.88 -20.93
C ARG A 87 8.62 -6.68 -22.22
N ASP A 88 9.18 -7.88 -22.32
CA ASP A 88 9.00 -8.78 -23.46
C ASP A 88 7.56 -9.25 -23.60
N TRP A 89 6.91 -9.58 -22.48
CA TRP A 89 5.49 -9.90 -22.46
C TRP A 89 4.66 -8.72 -22.94
N LEU A 90 4.95 -7.50 -22.47
CA LEU A 90 4.20 -6.32 -22.86
C LEU A 90 4.33 -6.00 -24.36
N ALA A 91 5.54 -6.16 -24.91
CA ALA A 91 5.79 -5.98 -26.33
C ALA A 91 4.94 -6.95 -27.18
N ALA A 92 4.83 -8.21 -26.77
CA ALA A 92 4.04 -9.22 -27.48
C ALA A 92 2.53 -9.12 -27.21
N ASN A 93 2.10 -8.55 -26.07
CA ASN A 93 0.72 -8.61 -25.58
C ASN A 93 0.09 -7.24 -25.33
N ARG A 94 0.53 -6.20 -26.06
CA ARG A 94 0.07 -4.83 -25.86
C ARG A 94 -1.45 -4.67 -25.90
N GLY A 95 -2.12 -5.37 -26.83
CA GLY A 95 -3.59 -5.35 -26.92
C GLY A 95 -4.28 -5.92 -25.69
N THR A 96 -3.71 -6.96 -25.07
CA THR A 96 -4.22 -7.54 -23.81
C THR A 96 -4.03 -6.56 -22.65
N ALA A 97 -2.86 -5.92 -22.55
CA ALA A 97 -2.61 -4.89 -21.54
C ALA A 97 -3.60 -3.72 -21.66
N GLN A 98 -3.90 -3.27 -22.88
CA GLN A 98 -4.92 -2.24 -23.11
C GLN A 98 -6.30 -2.68 -22.65
N LYS A 99 -6.71 -3.93 -22.90
CA LYS A 99 -8.01 -4.47 -22.44
C LYS A 99 -8.09 -4.50 -20.91
N VAL A 100 -7.03 -4.90 -20.22
CA VAL A 100 -6.96 -4.89 -18.75
C VAL A 100 -7.12 -3.47 -18.21
N LEU A 101 -6.36 -2.50 -18.73
CA LEU A 101 -6.48 -1.11 -18.29
C LEU A 101 -7.87 -0.52 -18.56
N LYS A 102 -8.47 -0.82 -19.72
CA LYS A 102 -9.86 -0.42 -20.02
C LYS A 102 -10.86 -1.00 -19.03
N ALA A 103 -10.68 -2.27 -18.63
CA ALA A 103 -11.55 -2.90 -17.65
C ALA A 103 -11.43 -2.24 -16.27
N LEU A 104 -10.22 -1.87 -15.85
CA LEU A 104 -9.99 -1.17 -14.59
C LEU A 104 -10.56 0.25 -14.59
N LEU A 105 -10.34 1.02 -15.67
CA LEU A 105 -10.94 2.35 -15.82
C LEU A 105 -12.48 2.29 -15.85
N LYS A 106 -13.04 1.23 -16.46
CA LYS A 106 -14.48 0.98 -16.38
C LYS A 106 -14.91 0.69 -14.93
N ALA A 107 -14.18 -0.15 -14.21
CA ALA A 107 -14.50 -0.47 -12.81
C ALA A 107 -14.44 0.78 -11.91
N GLU A 108 -13.44 1.64 -12.09
CA GLU A 108 -13.35 2.94 -11.43
C GLU A 108 -14.58 3.81 -11.74
N LYS A 109 -14.96 3.91 -13.02
CA LYS A 109 -16.15 4.67 -13.42
C LYS A 109 -17.43 4.13 -12.77
N GLU A 110 -17.64 2.82 -12.78
CA GLU A 110 -18.78 2.19 -12.12
C GLU A 110 -18.77 2.46 -10.62
N PHE A 111 -17.60 2.38 -9.97
CA PHE A 111 -17.44 2.71 -8.56
C PHE A 111 -17.85 4.15 -8.23
N ASN A 112 -17.46 5.10 -9.07
CA ASN A 112 -17.82 6.50 -8.91
C ASN A 112 -19.30 6.79 -9.17
N LEU A 113 -19.96 6.01 -10.04
CA LEU A 113 -21.39 6.15 -10.33
C LEU A 113 -22.27 5.49 -9.27
N HIS A 114 -21.80 4.39 -8.67
CA HIS A 114 -22.55 3.57 -7.72
C HIS A 114 -21.77 3.31 -6.41
N PRO A 115 -21.26 4.35 -5.73
CA PRO A 115 -20.33 4.18 -4.61
C PRO A 115 -20.98 3.46 -3.43
N GLU A 116 -22.25 3.75 -3.12
CA GLU A 116 -22.93 3.14 -1.99
C GLU A 116 -23.19 1.64 -2.20
N GLU A 117 -23.75 1.29 -3.35
CA GLU A 117 -24.08 -0.09 -3.72
C GLU A 117 -22.82 -0.96 -3.76
N LEU A 118 -21.77 -0.46 -4.44
CA LEU A 118 -20.52 -1.19 -4.59
C LEU A 118 -19.75 -1.28 -3.28
N THR A 119 -19.78 -0.25 -2.42
CA THR A 119 -19.21 -0.33 -1.07
C THR A 119 -19.95 -1.37 -0.22
N SER A 120 -21.28 -1.44 -0.29
CA SER A 120 -22.07 -2.46 0.41
C SER A 120 -21.71 -3.88 -0.06
N MET A 121 -21.63 -4.08 -1.38
CA MET A 121 -21.26 -5.36 -1.98
C MET A 121 -19.83 -5.78 -1.59
N LEU A 122 -18.86 -4.85 -1.64
CA LEU A 122 -17.48 -5.11 -1.23
C LEU A 122 -17.38 -5.41 0.26
N ALA A 123 -18.08 -4.67 1.12
CA ALA A 123 -18.10 -4.92 2.55
C ALA A 123 -18.59 -6.34 2.88
N GLY A 124 -19.65 -6.80 2.19
CA GLY A 124 -20.15 -8.17 2.30
C GLY A 124 -19.13 -9.22 1.85
N LYS A 125 -18.42 -8.99 0.74
CA LYS A 125 -17.36 -9.90 0.27
C LYS A 125 -16.15 -9.95 1.18
N LEU A 126 -15.82 -8.83 1.81
CA LEU A 126 -14.65 -8.68 2.69
C LEU A 126 -14.96 -9.07 4.15
N ASP A 127 -16.22 -9.38 4.48
CA ASP A 127 -16.69 -9.66 5.85
C ASP A 127 -16.30 -8.54 6.85
N ILE A 128 -16.56 -7.29 6.43
CA ILE A 128 -16.36 -6.09 7.24
C ILE A 128 -17.62 -5.22 7.27
N LYS A 129 -17.72 -4.37 8.29
CA LYS A 129 -18.82 -3.40 8.37
C LYS A 129 -18.70 -2.40 7.22
N LYS A 130 -19.79 -2.11 6.53
CA LYS A 130 -19.86 -1.06 5.50
C LYS A 130 -19.27 0.26 5.99
N SER A 131 -19.60 0.67 7.21
CA SER A 131 -19.08 1.90 7.84
C SER A 131 -17.59 1.89 8.14
N ASP A 132 -16.97 0.71 8.31
CA ASP A 132 -15.51 0.62 8.39
C ASP A 132 -14.89 0.76 6.99
N LEU A 133 -15.48 0.14 5.96
CA LEU A 133 -15.01 0.27 4.58
C LEU A 133 -15.16 1.70 4.04
N GLU A 134 -16.25 2.39 4.34
CA GLU A 134 -16.47 3.79 3.95
C GLU A 134 -15.35 4.71 4.46
N LYS A 135 -14.89 4.50 5.70
CA LYS A 135 -13.76 5.26 6.27
C LYS A 135 -12.46 4.99 5.52
N ILE A 136 -12.18 3.72 5.24
CA ILE A 136 -10.99 3.31 4.48
C ILE A 136 -11.01 3.97 3.10
N LEU A 137 -12.14 3.90 2.40
CA LEU A 137 -12.28 4.45 1.06
C LEU A 137 -12.19 5.98 1.04
N ALA A 138 -12.68 6.66 2.09
CA ALA A 138 -12.62 8.13 2.19
C ALA A 138 -11.18 8.66 2.34
N GLU A 139 -10.27 7.85 2.88
CA GLU A 139 -8.86 8.20 3.08
C GLU A 139 -7.97 7.77 1.89
N GLN A 140 -8.53 7.03 0.92
CA GLN A 140 -7.79 6.45 -0.20
C GLN A 140 -8.12 7.13 -1.53
N HIS A 141 -7.10 7.19 -2.40
CA HIS A 141 -7.32 7.51 -3.80
C HIS A 141 -7.62 6.25 -4.60
N ASN A 142 -8.88 6.05 -4.98
CA ASN A 142 -9.37 4.84 -5.64
C ASN A 142 -9.52 5.01 -7.16
N GLY A 143 -8.43 5.35 -7.84
CA GLY A 143 -8.41 5.58 -9.28
C GLY A 143 -7.21 4.97 -10.00
N VAL A 144 -7.36 4.68 -11.29
CA VAL A 144 -6.29 4.18 -12.16
C VAL A 144 -5.49 5.36 -12.68
N MET A 145 -4.25 5.50 -12.22
CA MET A 145 -3.36 6.54 -12.73
C MET A 145 -1.90 6.16 -12.63
N LEU A 146 -1.10 6.93 -13.38
CA LEU A 146 0.34 6.94 -13.27
C LEU A 146 0.79 8.38 -13.01
N ASP A 147 1.09 8.69 -11.75
CA ASP A 147 1.32 10.05 -11.28
C ASP A 147 2.74 10.24 -10.70
N GLN A 148 3.07 11.51 -10.45
CA GLN A 148 4.34 11.88 -9.84
C GLN A 148 4.47 11.39 -8.39
N VAL A 149 3.35 11.19 -7.68
CA VAL A 149 3.35 10.72 -6.29
C VAL A 149 3.91 9.31 -6.21
N LEU A 150 3.57 8.42 -7.16
CA LEU A 150 4.17 7.09 -7.23
C LEU A 150 5.68 7.15 -7.44
N LEU A 151 6.18 8.01 -8.34
CA LEU A 151 7.61 8.13 -8.59
C LEU A 151 8.37 8.53 -7.32
N LEU A 152 7.88 9.58 -6.65
CA LEU A 152 8.47 10.07 -5.40
C LEU A 152 8.43 9.00 -4.30
N ALA A 153 7.31 8.28 -4.17
CA ALA A 153 7.17 7.20 -3.19
C ALA A 153 8.21 6.08 -3.42
N LEU A 154 8.42 5.66 -4.67
CA LEU A 154 9.42 4.65 -5.01
C LEU A 154 10.85 5.13 -4.73
N GLU A 155 11.16 6.39 -5.06
CA GLU A 155 12.47 6.99 -4.78
C GLU A 155 12.75 7.10 -3.28
N ASP A 156 11.74 7.50 -2.49
CA ASP A 156 11.84 7.62 -1.05
C ASP A 156 12.03 6.24 -0.38
N GLU A 157 11.25 5.24 -0.78
CA GLU A 157 11.40 3.87 -0.26
C GLU A 157 12.77 3.28 -0.64
N ALA A 158 13.25 3.52 -1.86
CA ALA A 158 14.55 3.06 -2.30
C ALA A 158 15.70 3.73 -1.56
N ARG A 159 15.60 5.02 -1.25
CA ARG A 159 16.57 5.73 -0.41
C ARG A 159 16.60 5.13 0.99
N TRP A 160 15.43 4.94 1.60
CA TRP A 160 15.32 4.32 2.92
C TRP A 160 15.90 2.90 2.95
N MET A 161 15.62 2.06 1.96
CA MET A 161 16.17 0.71 1.87
C MET A 161 17.71 0.71 1.80
N ARG A 162 18.31 1.74 1.19
CA ARG A 162 19.77 1.90 1.16
C ARG A 162 20.32 2.41 2.48
N GLU A 163 19.72 3.46 3.06
CA GLU A 163 20.14 4.03 4.35
C GLU A 163 20.10 3.00 5.48
N THR A 164 19.12 2.10 5.45
CA THR A 164 18.98 1.02 6.43
C THR A 164 19.83 -0.22 6.11
N GLY A 165 20.61 -0.20 5.02
CA GLY A 165 21.46 -1.31 4.60
C GLY A 165 20.69 -2.55 4.11
N MET A 166 19.39 -2.44 3.86
CA MET A 166 18.56 -3.53 3.31
C MET A 166 18.96 -3.86 1.87
N VAL A 167 19.39 -2.86 1.10
CA VAL A 167 19.97 -3.03 -0.24
C VAL A 167 21.44 -2.59 -0.20
N LYS A 168 22.35 -3.51 -0.54
CA LYS A 168 23.80 -3.26 -0.53
C LYS A 168 24.32 -2.97 -1.95
N GLY A 169 25.17 -1.95 -2.08
CA GLY A 169 26.03 -1.74 -3.25
C GLY A 169 25.37 -1.29 -4.56
N ALA A 170 24.03 -1.26 -4.66
CA ALA A 170 23.34 -0.79 -5.86
C ALA A 170 23.20 0.75 -5.87
N PRO A 171 23.41 1.44 -7.02
CA PRO A 171 23.01 2.82 -7.17
C PRO A 171 21.48 2.94 -7.08
N LEU A 172 20.98 4.12 -6.70
CA LEU A 172 19.55 4.39 -6.71
C LEU A 172 19.04 4.28 -8.16
N PRO A 173 18.07 3.40 -8.46
CA PRO A 173 17.56 3.26 -9.82
C PRO A 173 16.78 4.52 -10.22
N ASN A 174 16.86 4.89 -11.50
CA ASN A 174 15.89 5.83 -12.08
C ASN A 174 14.58 5.08 -12.34
N TYR A 175 13.58 5.28 -11.48
CA TYR A 175 12.32 4.57 -11.55
C TYR A 175 11.49 4.88 -12.80
N LEU A 176 11.74 6.00 -13.48
CA LEU A 176 11.09 6.31 -14.76
C LEU A 176 11.37 5.25 -15.82
N HIS A 177 12.53 4.58 -15.77
CA HIS A 177 12.84 3.49 -16.71
C HIS A 177 11.94 2.26 -16.52
N PHE A 178 11.27 2.12 -15.39
CA PHE A 178 10.38 1.01 -15.09
C PHE A 178 8.90 1.35 -15.27
N MET A 179 8.58 2.60 -15.61
CA MET A 179 7.21 3.09 -15.78
C MET A 179 6.82 3.16 -17.26
N ASP A 180 6.06 2.18 -17.75
CA ASP A 180 5.46 2.27 -19.09
C ASP A 180 4.23 3.18 -19.04
N GLN A 181 4.38 4.40 -19.59
CA GLN A 181 3.27 5.33 -19.74
C GLN A 181 2.43 5.06 -21.00
N SER A 182 3.00 4.33 -21.96
CA SER A 182 2.51 4.28 -23.33
C SER A 182 1.16 3.57 -23.44
N VAL A 183 0.95 2.50 -22.66
CA VAL A 183 -0.30 1.73 -22.73
C VAL A 183 -1.43 2.54 -22.09
N LEU A 184 -1.23 3.05 -20.87
CA LEU A 184 -2.23 3.86 -20.17
C LEU A 184 -2.56 5.12 -20.97
N ARG A 185 -1.54 5.83 -21.48
CA ARG A 185 -1.74 7.02 -22.33
C ARG A 185 -2.55 6.73 -23.59
N SER A 186 -2.44 5.52 -24.16
CA SER A 186 -3.23 5.12 -25.33
C SER A 186 -4.69 4.80 -25.02
N VAL A 187 -5.01 4.52 -23.75
CA VAL A 187 -6.36 4.20 -23.29
C VAL A 187 -7.05 5.41 -22.69
N ASP A 188 -6.34 6.13 -21.82
CA ASP A 188 -6.75 7.37 -21.18
C ASP A 188 -5.52 8.27 -20.95
N PRO A 189 -5.30 9.28 -21.81
CA PRO A 189 -4.20 10.24 -21.64
C PRO A 189 -4.28 11.04 -20.34
N THR A 190 -5.49 11.25 -19.79
CA THR A 190 -5.70 12.09 -18.59
C THR A 190 -5.31 11.38 -17.29
N ALA A 191 -5.25 10.04 -17.34
CA ALA A 191 -4.78 9.19 -16.25
C ALA A 191 -3.24 9.18 -16.11
N VAL A 192 -2.50 9.78 -17.05
CA VAL A 192 -1.03 9.92 -16.97
C VAL A 192 -0.65 11.32 -16.52
N LYS A 193 -0.17 11.42 -15.28
CA LYS A 193 0.13 12.68 -14.57
C LYS A 193 1.61 12.81 -14.18
N LEU A 194 2.50 12.03 -14.77
CA LEU A 194 3.94 12.22 -14.68
C LEU A 194 4.33 13.52 -15.41
N LYS A 195 5.07 14.39 -14.73
CA LYS A 195 5.52 15.69 -15.25
C LYS A 195 7.03 15.75 -15.33
#